data_AF-A0A1W9QQ44-F1
#
_entry.id   AF-A0A1W9QQ44-F1
#
_cell.length_a   1.000
_cell.length_b   1.000
_cell.length_c   1.000
_cell.angle_alpha   90.00
_cell.angle_beta   90.00
_cell.angle_gamma   90.00
#
_symmetry.space_group_name_H-M   'P 1'
#
loop_
_entity.id
_entity.type
_entity.pdbx_description
1 polymer ?
#
loop_
_entity_poly.entity_id
_entity_poly.type
_entity_poly.pdbx_seq_one_letter_code
_entity_poly.pdbx_strand_id
1 'polypeptide(L)' 'MRKTLLFIALFAFSLAGYSQNMSDDGRCILEGHIGPGLVKVADDIGDFTITDSDGVTWNLYDELNAGKTVFIDLFFST' A
#
# COMPACT_ATOMS: atom_id res chain seq x y z
N MET A 1 2.01 31.23 -29.56
CA MET A 1 3.28 30.48 -29.41
C MET A 1 3.68 30.25 -27.96
N ARG A 2 3.74 31.28 -27.10
CA ARG A 2 4.14 31.14 -25.68
C ARG A 2 3.25 30.22 -24.83
N LYS A 3 1.92 30.21 -25.05
CA LYS A 3 0.97 29.34 -24.34
C LYS A 3 1.06 27.88 -24.79
N THR A 4 1.27 27.65 -26.08
CA THR A 4 1.42 26.31 -26.67
C THR A 4 2.63 25.57 -26.10
N LEU A 5 3.76 26.28 -25.92
CA LEU A 5 4.96 25.73 -25.27
C LEU A 5 4.71 25.31 -23.82
N LEU A 6 3.86 26.05 -23.11
CA LEU A 6 3.53 25.79 -21.71
C LEU A 6 2.66 24.53 -21.57
N PHE A 7 1.71 24.32 -22.48
CA PHE A 7 0.92 23.08 -22.53
C PHE A 7 1.76 21.85 -22.90
N ILE A 8 2.72 21.99 -23.82
CA ILE A 8 3.64 20.90 -24.18
C ILE A 8 4.55 20.56 -23.00
N ALA A 9 5.06 21.57 -22.28
CA ALA A 9 5.87 21.36 -21.09
C ALA A 9 5.09 20.66 -19.98
N LEU A 10 3.84 21.05 -19.72
CA LEU A 10 2.98 20.39 -18.73
C LEU A 10 2.71 18.92 -19.10
N PHE A 11 2.43 18.66 -20.38
CA PHE A 11 2.20 17.30 -20.87
C PHE A 11 3.46 16.43 -20.74
N ALA A 12 4.64 16.96 -21.07
CA ALA A 12 5.91 16.27 -20.88
C ALA A 12 6.21 15.98 -19.39
N PHE A 13 5.89 16.89 -18.48
CA PHE A 13 6.03 16.66 -17.04
C PHE A 13 5.05 15.61 -16.51
N SER A 14 3.84 15.54 -17.04
CA SER A 14 2.88 14.49 -16.66
C SER A 14 3.32 13.08 -17.09
N LEU A 15 4.14 12.97 -18.15
CA LEU A 15 4.73 11.70 -18.59
C LEU A 15 5.94 11.27 -17.74
N ALA A 16 6.54 12.19 -16.98
CA ALA A 16 7.65 11.88 -16.07
C ALA A 16 7.19 11.45 -14.67
N GLY A 17 5.88 11.51 -14.39
CA GLY A 17 5.29 10.91 -13.20
C GLY A 17 5.18 9.39 -13.38
N TYR A 18 6.30 8.68 -13.21
CA TYR A 18 6.26 7.23 -13.23
C TYR A 18 5.64 6.69 -11.94
N SER A 19 4.71 5.76 -12.13
CA SER A 19 4.19 4.83 -11.13
C SER A 19 5.33 4.06 -10.48
N GLN A 20 5.18 3.81 -9.19
CA GLN A 20 6.11 3.06 -8.35
C GLN A 20 6.44 1.70 -8.99
N ASN A 21 7.70 1.27 -8.88
CA ASN A 21 8.12 -0.06 -9.32
C ASN A 21 7.33 -1.13 -8.54
N MET A 22 6.39 -1.79 -9.20
CA MET A 22 5.70 -2.99 -8.69
C MET A 22 6.54 -4.22 -9.06
N SER A 23 6.58 -5.24 -8.20
CA SER A 23 7.14 -6.54 -8.59
C SER A 23 6.26 -7.23 -9.64
N ASP A 24 6.84 -8.18 -10.36
CA ASP A 24 6.14 -9.02 -11.36
C ASP A 24 4.88 -9.72 -10.83
N ASP A 25 4.76 -9.90 -9.51
CA ASP A 25 3.60 -10.47 -8.82
C ASP A 25 2.56 -9.43 -8.35
N GLY A 26 2.72 -8.17 -8.75
CA GLY A 26 1.79 -7.08 -8.46
C GLY A 26 1.87 -6.53 -7.04
N ARG A 27 2.86 -6.95 -6.24
CA ARG A 27 3.05 -6.47 -4.86
C ARG A 27 3.88 -5.18 -4.82
N CYS A 28 3.69 -4.39 -3.77
CA CYS A 28 4.58 -3.27 -3.43
C CYS A 28 5.87 -3.76 -2.74
N ILE A 29 6.49 -4.80 -3.28
CA ILE A 29 7.74 -5.36 -2.76
C ILE A 29 8.75 -5.30 -3.91
N LEU A 30 9.87 -4.62 -3.71
CA LEU A 30 10.87 -4.51 -4.76
C LEU A 30 11.42 -5.90 -5.12
N GLU A 31 11.47 -6.24 -6.41
CA GLU A 31 12.00 -7.51 -6.88
C GLU A 31 13.45 -7.70 -6.36
N GLY A 32 13.75 -8.89 -5.84
CA GLY A 32 15.02 -9.18 -5.18
C GLY A 32 15.14 -8.76 -3.70
N HIS A 33 14.13 -8.10 -3.12
CA HIS A 33 14.12 -7.75 -1.69
C HIS A 33 13.39 -8.76 -0.80
N ILE A 34 12.79 -9.82 -1.35
CA ILE A 34 12.31 -10.97 -0.56
C ILE A 34 13.51 -11.81 -0.12
N GLY A 35 14.35 -11.23 0.73
CA GLY A 35 15.23 -12.02 1.57
C GLY A 35 14.36 -12.91 2.48
N PRO A 36 14.86 -14.08 2.91
CA PRO A 36 14.14 -15.05 3.75
C PRO A 36 13.71 -14.52 5.14
N GLY A 37 13.72 -13.21 5.38
CA GLY A 37 13.33 -12.54 6.62
C GLY A 37 12.28 -11.43 6.48
N LEU A 38 11.68 -11.19 5.31
CA LEU A 38 10.60 -10.17 5.18
C LEU A 38 9.22 -10.70 5.58
N VAL A 39 8.94 -11.99 5.41
CA VAL A 39 7.85 -12.63 6.15
C VAL A 39 8.43 -13.02 7.50
N LYS A 40 8.46 -12.05 8.42
CA LYS A 40 8.61 -12.40 9.83
C LYS A 40 7.30 -13.10 10.20
N VAL A 41 7.30 -14.43 10.19
CA VAL A 41 6.33 -15.18 10.99
C VAL A 41 6.66 -14.82 12.43
N ALA A 42 6.04 -13.75 12.90
CA ALA A 42 6.07 -13.37 14.29
C ALA A 42 4.93 -14.15 14.94
N ASP A 43 5.26 -14.95 15.96
CA ASP A 43 4.24 -15.64 16.75
C ASP A 43 3.29 -14.65 17.42
N ASP A 44 3.74 -13.40 17.58
CA ASP A 44 2.97 -12.30 18.17
C ASP A 44 2.87 -11.09 17.22
N ILE A 45 1.66 -10.60 17.08
CA ILE A 45 1.33 -9.30 16.49
C ILE A 45 0.88 -8.35 17.61
N GLY A 46 1.36 -7.10 17.58
CA GLY A 46 0.93 -6.09 18.55
C GLY A 46 -0.55 -5.74 18.37
N ASP A 47 -1.23 -5.37 19.46
CA ASP A 47 -2.61 -4.89 19.36
C ASP A 47 -2.67 -3.59 18.55
N PHE A 48 -3.69 -3.45 17.72
CA PHE A 48 -3.95 -2.24 16.96
C PHE A 48 -5.44 -2.04 16.73
N THR A 49 -5.79 -0.79 16.43
CA THR A 49 -7.14 -0.36 16.12
C THR A 49 -7.16 0.39 14.79
N ILE A 50 -8.11 0.07 13.92
CA ILE A 50 -8.31 0.72 12.62
C ILE A 50 -9.73 1.29 12.56
N THR A 51 -9.89 2.47 11.97
CA THR A 51 -11.20 3.01 11.58
C THR A 51 -11.34 2.91 10.07
N ASP A 52 -12.43 2.29 9.61
CA ASP A 52 -12.70 2.10 8.17
C ASP A 52 -13.33 3.34 7.52
N SER A 53 -13.64 3.23 6.22
CA SER A 53 -14.25 4.31 5.43
C SER A 53 -15.67 4.68 5.85
N ASP A 54 -16.37 3.78 6.54
CA ASP A 54 -17.72 4.02 7.07
C ASP A 54 -17.66 4.63 8.49
N GLY A 55 -16.46 4.84 9.02
CA GLY A 55 -16.22 5.38 10.36
C GLY A 55 -16.35 4.34 11.47
N VAL A 56 -16.43 3.05 11.13
CA VAL A 56 -16.49 1.96 12.11
C VAL A 56 -15.08 1.63 12.59
N THR A 57 -14.94 1.49 13.90
CA THR A 57 -13.66 1.15 14.54
C THR A 57 -13.59 -0.35 14.84
N TRP A 58 -12.44 -0.95 14.51
CA TRP A 58 -12.14 -2.37 14.64
C TRP A 58 -10.85 -2.54 15.45
N ASN A 59 -10.89 -3.35 16.52
CA ASN A 59 -9.70 -3.75 17.28
C ASN A 59 -9.31 -5.19 16.91
N LEU A 60 -8.02 -5.44 16.73
CA LEU A 60 -7.51 -6.75 16.34
C LEU A 60 -7.98 -7.88 17.27
N TYR A 61 -7.77 -7.74 18.58
CA TYR A 61 -8.05 -8.81 19.52
C TYR A 61 -9.55 -9.01 19.77
N ASP A 62 -10.37 -7.96 19.67
CA ASP A 62 -11.82 -8.11 19.72
C ASP A 62 -12.33 -8.98 18.56
N GLU A 63 -11.84 -8.75 17.34
CA GLU A 63 -12.23 -9.51 16.15
C GLU A 63 -11.73 -10.97 16.20
N LEU A 64 -10.51 -11.20 16.68
CA LEU A 64 -9.98 -12.55 16.90
C LEU A 64 -10.74 -13.29 18.01
N ASN A 65 -11.09 -12.61 19.11
CA ASN A 65 -11.90 -13.19 20.20
C ASN A 65 -13.31 -13.55 19.75
N ALA A 66 -13.84 -12.85 18.74
CA ALA A 66 -15.08 -13.21 18.06
C ALA A 66 -14.95 -14.43 17.12
N GLY A 67 -13.77 -15.05 17.04
CA GLY A 67 -13.50 -16.24 16.24
C GLY A 67 -13.24 -15.98 14.76
N LYS A 68 -12.95 -14.73 14.38
CA LYS A 68 -12.68 -14.37 12.99
C LYS A 68 -11.20 -14.56 12.65
N THR A 69 -10.92 -14.69 11.36
CA THR A 69 -9.56 -14.59 10.81
C THR A 69 -9.38 -13.20 10.22
N VAL A 70 -8.29 -12.52 10.59
CA VAL A 70 -7.96 -11.18 10.10
C VAL A 70 -6.86 -11.27 9.05
N PHE A 71 -7.09 -10.67 7.88
CA PHE A 71 -6.10 -10.53 6.81
C PHE A 71 -5.84 -9.05 6.56
N ILE A 72 -4.58 -8.65 6.49
CA ILE A 72 -4.16 -7.27 6.27
C ILE A 72 -3.38 -7.19 4.97
N ASP A 73 -3.84 -6.33 4.07
CA ASP A 73 -3.13 -5.96 2.84
C ASP A 73 -2.78 -4.47 2.91
N LEU A 74 -1.49 -4.16 2.76
CA LEU A 74 -0.96 -2.80 2.83
C LEU A 74 -0.49 -2.38 1.44
N PHE A 75 -1.11 -1.34 0.90
CA PHE A 75 -0.76 -0.79 -0.41
C PHE A 75 -0.72 0.74 -0.34
N PHE A 76 0.03 1.35 -1.27
CA PHE A 76 0.06 2.80 -1.42
C PHE A 76 -1.13 3.25 -2.28
N SER A 77 -1.87 4.27 -1.81
CA SER A 77 -2.86 4.98 -2.62
C SER A 77 -2.28 6.28 -3.18
N THR A 78 -2.78 6.73 -4.33
CA THR A 78 -2.47 8.04 -4.93
C THR A 78 -3.50 9.10 -4.55
#